data_AF-A0A227F6J0-F1
#
_entry.id   AF-A0A227F6J0-F1
#
_cell.length_a   1.000
_cell.length_b   1.000
_cell.length_c   1.000
_cell.angle_alpha   90.00
_cell.angle_beta   90.00
_cell.angle_gamma   90.00
#
_symmetry.space_group_name_H-M   'P 1'
#
loop_
_entity.id
_entity.type
_entity.pdbx_description
1 polymer ?
#
loop_
_entity_poly.entity_id
_entity_poly.type
_entity_poly.pdbx_seq_one_letter_code
_entity_poly.pdbx_strand_id
1 'polypeptide(L)' 'HTPCFSGGCYTDGGVADSIPVREAYRRGARDITVVLSHPLNYSKKPVKNTWLMNKLFAEHPKMAEAM' A
#
# COMPACT_ATOMS: atom_id res chain seq x y z
N HIS A 1 -3.73 -10.52 14.15
CA HIS A 1 -5.01 -9.82 13.91
C HIS A 1 -4.73 -8.50 13.22
N THR A 2 -5.38 -8.22 12.09
CA THR A 2 -5.36 -6.89 11.46
C THR A 2 -6.18 -5.92 12.33
N PRO A 3 -5.74 -4.65 12.49
CA PRO A 3 -6.49 -3.68 13.25
C PRO A 3 -7.80 -3.33 12.53
N CYS A 4 -8.93 -3.44 13.23
CA CYS A 4 -10.24 -3.08 12.70
C CYS A 4 -10.85 -1.95 13.55
N PHE A 5 -11.17 -0.83 12.92
CA PHE A 5 -11.78 0.35 13.55
C PHE A 5 -12.56 1.16 12.51
N SER A 6 -13.40 2.11 12.94
CA SER A 6 -14.18 2.98 12.04
C SER A 6 -14.97 2.27 10.94
N GLY A 7 -15.45 1.04 11.19
CA GLY A 7 -16.23 0.25 10.24
C GLY A 7 -15.40 -0.50 9.18
N GLY A 8 -14.08 -0.59 9.31
CA GLY A 8 -13.21 -1.32 8.39
C GLY A 8 -12.03 -2.01 9.07
N CYS A 9 -11.42 -2.97 8.38
CA CYS A 9 -10.16 -3.58 8.76
C CYS A 9 -9.04 -3.04 7.88
N TYR A 10 -7.90 -2.73 8.48
CA TYR A 10 -6.79 -2.07 7.82
C TYR A 10 -5.56 -2.97 7.78
N THR A 11 -4.77 -2.81 6.72
CA THR A 11 -3.45 -3.41 6.55
C THR A 11 -2.39 -2.32 6.59
N ASP A 12 -1.12 -2.72 6.65
CA ASP A 12 0.00 -1.80 6.56
C ASP A 12 -0.05 -0.94 5.28
N GLY A 13 0.22 0.36 5.43
CA GLY A 13 0.18 1.34 4.34
C GLY A 13 1.19 1.04 3.23
N GLY A 14 2.29 0.34 3.53
CA GLY A 14 3.28 -0.09 2.55
C GLY A 14 2.80 -1.18 1.59
N VAL A 15 1.62 -1.76 1.84
CA VAL A 15 0.96 -2.59 0.83
C VAL A 15 0.39 -1.72 -0.29
N ALA A 16 -0.26 -0.61 0.05
CA ALA A 16 -0.96 0.24 -0.92
C ALA A 16 -0.06 1.36 -1.49
N ASP A 17 0.56 2.16 -0.62
CA ASP A 17 1.45 3.25 -0.99
C ASP A 17 2.50 3.47 0.11
N SER A 18 3.69 2.91 -0.10
CA SER A 18 4.79 2.95 0.88
C SER A 18 5.33 4.35 1.15
N ILE A 19 5.17 5.30 0.22
CA ILE A 19 5.68 6.66 0.36
C ILE A 19 4.64 7.64 -0.21
N PRO A 20 3.64 8.05 0.58
CA PRO A 20 2.48 8.79 0.09
C PRO A 20 2.75 10.29 -0.11
N VAL A 21 3.76 10.64 -0.93
CA VAL A 21 4.18 12.03 -1.20
C VAL A 21 3.04 12.84 -1.82
N ARG A 22 2.24 12.24 -2.70
CA ARG A 22 1.08 12.88 -3.33
C ARG A 22 0.03 13.29 -2.30
N GLU A 23 -0.22 12.44 -1.30
CA GLU A 23 -1.14 12.74 -0.21
C GLU A 23 -0.59 13.85 0.69
N ALA A 24 0.72 13.84 0.98
CA ALA A 24 1.37 14.92 1.73
C ALA A 24 1.18 16.28 1.02
N TYR A 25 1.37 16.33 -0.31
CA TYR A 25 1.06 17.53 -1.10
C TYR A 25 -0.40 17.94 -1.01
N ARG A 26 -1.34 16.98 -1.11
CA ARG A 26 -2.78 17.26 -0.98
C ARG A 26 -3.14 17.86 0.37
N ARG A 27 -2.42 17.50 1.42
CA ARG A 27 -2.54 18.06 2.79
C ARG A 27 -1.80 19.38 2.99
N GLY A 28 -1.15 19.91 1.95
CA GLY A 28 -0.49 21.21 1.98
C GLY A 28 1.00 21.17 2.32
N ALA A 29 1.62 19.99 2.48
CA ALA A 29 3.07 19.90 2.61
C ALA A 29 3.74 20.38 1.31
N ARG A 30 4.79 21.19 1.44
CA ARG A 30 5.55 21.75 0.31
C ARG A 30 7.04 21.49 0.40
N ASP A 31 7.55 21.37 1.62
CA ASP A 31 8.89 20.90 1.91
C ASP A 31 8.79 19.46 2.43
N ILE A 32 9.30 18.50 1.66
CA ILE A 32 9.13 17.06 1.93
C ILE A 32 10.49 16.38 1.78
N THR A 33 11.05 15.94 2.91
CA THR A 33 12.25 15.09 2.92
C THR A 33 11.83 13.63 3.01
N VAL A 34 12.28 12.82 2.05
CA VAL A 34 12.00 11.38 2.00
C VAL A 34 13.25 10.61 2.44
N VAL A 35 13.11 9.77 3.47
CA VAL A 35 14.15 8.85 3.92
C VAL A 35 13.84 7.45 3.40
N LEU A 36 14.72 6.91 2.56
CA LEU A 36 14.54 5.60 1.93
C LEU A 36 15.24 4.51 2.72
N SER A 37 14.56 3.38 2.94
CA SER A 37 15.15 2.14 3.48
C SER A 37 15.78 1.25 2.40
N HIS A 38 15.50 1.55 1.13
CA HIS A 38 15.96 0.83 -0.05
C HIS A 38 16.55 1.81 -1.07
N PRO A 39 17.32 1.33 -2.06
CA PRO A 39 17.82 2.18 -3.14
C PRO A 39 16.69 2.88 -3.91
N LEU A 40 16.98 4.04 -4.51
CA LEU A 40 16.00 4.86 -5.25
C LEU A 40 15.32 4.11 -6.41
N ASN A 41 16.01 3.13 -7.00
CA ASN A 41 15.50 2.31 -8.10
C ASN A 41 14.73 1.05 -7.63
N TYR A 42 14.51 0.90 -6.32
CA TYR A 42 13.73 -0.22 -5.81
C TYR A 42 12.27 -0.10 -6.25
N SER A 43 11.79 -1.11 -6.98
CA SER A 43 10.37 -1.29 -7.28
C SER A 43 9.93 -2.64 -6.75
N LYS A 44 8.84 -2.66 -6.00
CA LYS A 44 8.20 -3.91 -5.58
C LYS A 44 7.79 -4.67 -6.85
N LYS A 45 8.15 -5.95 -6.94
CA LYS A 45 7.79 -6.78 -8.08
C LYS A 45 6.30 -7.12 -7.98
N PRO A 46 5.55 -7.05 -9.10
CA PRO A 46 4.16 -7.48 -9.10
C PRO A 46 4.06 -8.96 -8.75
N VAL A 47 2.96 -9.34 -8.10
CA VAL A 47 2.73 -10.73 -7.75
C VAL A 47 2.58 -11.56 -9.01
N LYS A 48 3.41 -12.60 -9.16
CA LYS A 48 3.44 -13.42 -10.39
C LYS A 48 2.15 -14.18 -10.66
N ASN A 49 1.32 -14.41 -9.65
CA ASN A 49 0.17 -15.30 -9.73
C ASN A 49 -1.11 -14.59 -9.25
N THR A 50 -1.54 -13.59 -10.03
CA THR A 50 -2.70 -12.74 -9.74
C THR A 50 -3.98 -13.55 -9.48
N TRP A 51 -4.17 -14.69 -10.16
CA TRP A 51 -5.33 -15.56 -9.96
C TRP A 51 -5.37 -16.16 -8.54
N LEU A 52 -4.23 -16.60 -8.02
CA LEU A 52 -4.13 -17.11 -6.66
C LEU A 52 -4.43 -16.01 -5.63
N MET A 53 -3.92 -14.80 -5.86
CA MET A 53 -4.18 -13.65 -4.98
C MET A 53 -5.66 -13.25 -5.00
N ASN A 54 -6.29 -13.21 -6.18
CA ASN A 54 -7.72 -12.92 -6.30
C ASN A 54 -8.57 -13.98 -5.58
N LYS A 55 -8.15 -15.25 -5.58
CA LYS A 55 -8.84 -16.32 -4.86
C LYS A 55 -8.67 -16.20 -3.35
N LEU A 56 -7.45 -15.90 -2.87
CA LEU A 56 -7.15 -15.74 -1.45
C LEU A 56 -7.82 -14.50 -0.85
N PHE A 57 -7.90 -13.42 -1.61
CA PHE A 57 -8.50 -12.15 -1.19
C PHE A 57 -9.88 -11.92 -1.83
N ALA A 58 -10.63 -13.00 -2.13
CA ALA A 58 -11.96 -12.88 -2.74
C ALA A 58 -12.93 -12.06 -1.87
N GLU A 59 -12.81 -12.14 -0.55
CA GLU A 59 -13.59 -11.35 0.42
C GLU A 59 -13.09 -9.90 0.54
N HIS A 60 -11.87 -9.62 0.06
CA HIS A 60 -11.19 -8.34 0.18
C HIS A 60 -10.56 -7.92 -1.16
N PRO A 61 -11.35 -7.67 -2.22
CA PRO A 61 -10.83 -7.41 -3.57
C PRO A 61 -9.85 -6.23 -3.64
N LYS A 62 -10.04 -5.21 -2.78
CA LYS A 62 -9.12 -4.06 -2.66
C LYS A 62 -7.72 -4.44 -2.19
N MET A 63 -7.58 -5.54 -1.46
CA MET A 63 -6.27 -6.07 -1.04
C MET A 63 -5.56 -6.74 -2.21
N ALA A 64 -6.30 -7.45 -3.07
CA ALA A 64 -5.72 -8.07 -4.27
C ALA A 64 -5.22 -7.03 -5.27
N GLU A 65 -5.92 -5.90 -5.40
CA GLU A 65 -5.52 -4.78 -6.28
C GLU A 65 -4.26 -4.06 -5.76
N ALA A 66 -4.10 -3.97 -4.44
CA ALA A 66 -2.96 -3.29 -3.82
C ALA A 66 -1.67 -4.15 -3.77
N MET A 67 -1.73 -5.45 -4.02
CA MET A 67 -0.59 -6.37 -3.87
C MET A 67 0.19 -6.60 -5.16
#